data_AF-A0A176Z1L7-F1
#
_entry.id   AF-A0A176Z1L7-F1
#
_cell.length_a   1.000
_cell.length_b   1.000
_cell.length_c   1.000
_cell.angle_alpha   90.00
_cell.angle_beta   90.00
_cell.angle_gamma   90.00
#
_symmetry.space_group_name_H-M   'P 1'
#
loop_
_entity.id
_entity.type
_entity.pdbx_description
1 polymer ?
#
loop_
_entity_poly.entity_id
_entity_poly.type
_entity_poly.pdbx_seq_one_letter_code
_entity_poly.pdbx_strand_id
1 'polypeptide(L)'
;MTLGTFEFVHRFLIHVLPKGLHRIRHYGLFAKGACADNVARARELLAAAKPEDQPASAAANPNRPACPCCGGRMIIIEVFARGATPRYQPTAPTNRIRIDTS
;
A
#
# COMPACT_ATOMS: atom_id res chain seq x y z
N MET A 1 -20.78 -14.44 -30.53
CA MET A 1 -19.51 -14.18 -31.22
C MET A 1 -18.42 -15.00 -30.55
N THR A 2 -17.93 -16.05 -31.21
CA THR A 2 -16.83 -16.90 -30.76
C THR A 2 -15.54 -16.41 -31.40
N LEU A 3 -14.57 -15.98 -30.61
CA LEU A 3 -13.23 -15.61 -31.10
C LEU A 3 -12.40 -16.87 -31.32
N GLY A 4 -11.55 -16.87 -32.34
CA GLY A 4 -10.59 -17.95 -32.56
C GLY A 4 -9.58 -18.03 -31.41
N THR A 5 -9.08 -19.23 -31.10
CA THR A 5 -8.20 -19.47 -29.93
C THR A 5 -7.01 -18.52 -29.86
N PHE A 6 -6.33 -18.27 -30.98
CA PHE A 6 -5.18 -17.35 -31.03
C PHE A 6 -5.60 -15.89 -30.78
N GLU A 7 -6.75 -15.49 -31.30
CA GLU A 7 -7.28 -14.14 -31.13
C GLU A 7 -7.72 -13.89 -29.68
N PHE A 8 -8.29 -14.89 -29.03
CA PHE A 8 -8.61 -14.88 -27.60
C PHE A 8 -7.35 -14.73 -26.75
N VAL A 9 -6.32 -15.55 -27.00
CA VAL A 9 -5.05 -15.50 -26.24
C VAL A 9 -4.38 -14.15 -26.40
N HIS A 10 -4.32 -13.61 -27.63
CA HIS A 10 -3.73 -12.30 -27.89
C HIS A 10 -4.45 -11.18 -27.12
N ARG A 11 -5.80 -11.15 -27.16
CA ARG A 11 -6.59 -10.17 -26.41
C ARG A 11 -6.44 -10.33 -24.90
N PHE A 12 -6.42 -11.57 -24.42
CA PHE A 12 -6.26 -11.86 -22.99
C PHE A 12 -4.91 -11.35 -22.47
N LEU A 13 -3.82 -11.60 -23.20
CA LEU A 13 -2.48 -11.19 -22.80
C LEU A 13 -2.27 -9.66 -22.80
N ILE A 14 -3.02 -8.90 -23.59
CA ILE A 14 -3.01 -7.41 -23.54
C ILE A 14 -3.60 -6.90 -22.22
N HIS A 15 -4.50 -7.65 -21.59
CA HIS A 15 -5.18 -7.25 -20.36
C HIS A 15 -4.52 -7.79 -19.09
N VAL A 16 -3.66 -8.80 -19.20
CA VAL A 16 -2.91 -9.35 -18.08
C VAL A 16 -1.63 -8.56 -17.89
N LEU A 17 -1.48 -7.96 -16.71
CA LEU A 17 -0.24 -7.29 -16.33
C LEU A 17 0.86 -8.33 -16.13
N PRO A 18 2.00 -8.24 -16.86
CA PRO A 18 3.13 -9.14 -16.65
C PRO A 18 3.62 -9.10 -15.19
N LYS A 19 4.09 -10.24 -14.69
CA LYS A 19 4.63 -10.31 -13.32
C LYS A 19 5.77 -9.32 -13.13
N GLY A 20 5.72 -8.56 -12.04
CA GLY A 20 6.72 -7.54 -11.71
C GLY A 20 6.45 -6.16 -12.33
N LEU A 21 5.43 -6.02 -13.18
CA LEU A 21 4.92 -4.72 -13.60
C LEU A 21 3.76 -4.29 -12.70
N HIS A 22 3.62 -2.97 -12.53
CA HIS A 22 2.62 -2.31 -11.72
C HIS A 22 1.57 -1.65 -12.63
N ARG A 23 0.28 -1.72 -12.29
CA ARG A 23 -0.77 -1.23 -13.19
C ARG A 23 -0.88 0.28 -13.01
N ILE A 24 -0.23 1.03 -13.88
CA ILE A 24 -0.38 2.49 -13.88
C ILE A 24 -1.81 2.85 -14.31
N ARG A 25 -2.60 3.35 -13.35
CA ARG A 25 -3.96 3.84 -13.60
C ARG A 25 -3.87 5.25 -14.16
N HIS A 26 -4.20 5.40 -15.44
CA HIS A 26 -4.32 6.70 -16.09
C HIS A 26 -5.66 7.41 -15.78
N TYR A 27 -6.63 6.68 -15.23
CA TYR A 27 -7.96 7.16 -14.88
C TYR A 27 -8.46 6.49 -13.59
N GLY A 28 -9.47 7.09 -12.95
CA GLY A 28 -10.08 6.59 -11.71
C GLY A 28 -9.55 7.25 -10.44
N LEU A 29 -10.13 6.85 -9.30
CA LEU A 29 -9.91 7.48 -7.98
C LEU A 29 -8.42 7.59 -7.59
N PHE A 30 -7.59 6.62 -7.99
CA PHE A 30 -6.17 6.57 -7.63
C PHE A 30 -5.19 6.92 -8.78
N ALA A 31 -5.67 7.56 -9.85
CA ALA A 31 -4.79 7.97 -10.94
C ALA A 31 -3.77 9.02 -10.47
N LYS A 32 -2.47 8.81 -10.77
CA LYS A 32 -1.33 9.51 -10.14
C LYS A 32 -1.38 11.06 -10.22
N GLY A 33 -2.12 11.63 -11.19
CA GLY A 33 -2.33 13.07 -11.33
C GLY A 33 -3.55 13.63 -10.61
N ALA A 34 -4.64 12.86 -10.47
CA ALA A 34 -5.91 13.31 -9.89
C ALA A 34 -6.21 12.64 -8.53
N CYS A 35 -5.32 11.78 -8.03
CA CYS A 35 -5.54 10.97 -6.85
C CYS A 35 -5.82 11.81 -5.61
N ALA A 36 -5.02 12.86 -5.36
CA ALA A 36 -5.21 13.73 -4.20
C ALA A 36 -6.58 14.41 -4.21
N ASP A 37 -6.95 15.00 -5.35
CA ASP A 37 -8.21 15.72 -5.52
C ASP A 37 -9.41 14.77 -5.47
N ASN A 38 -9.31 13.60 -6.11
CA ASN A 38 -10.38 12.60 -6.10
C ASN A 38 -10.57 12.01 -4.69
N VAL A 39 -9.50 11.78 -3.93
CA VAL A 39 -9.58 11.32 -2.53
C VAL A 39 -10.19 12.39 -1.63
N ALA A 40 -9.82 13.67 -1.82
CA ALA A 40 -10.45 14.77 -1.09
C ALA A 40 -11.95 14.83 -1.39
N ARG A 41 -12.32 14.79 -2.68
CA ARG A 41 -13.72 14.78 -3.12
C ARG A 41 -14.51 13.60 -2.59
N ALA A 42 -13.92 12.41 -2.56
CA ALA A 42 -14.57 11.23 -2.00
C ALA A 42 -14.83 11.39 -0.49
N ARG A 43 -13.91 12.00 0.26
CA ARG A 43 -14.11 12.27 1.70
C ARG A 43 -15.25 13.25 1.94
N GLU A 44 -15.35 14.31 1.14
CA GLU A 44 -16.47 15.27 1.20
C GLU A 44 -17.81 14.55 1.00
N LEU A 45 -17.92 13.74 -0.05
CA LEU A 45 -19.15 13.01 -0.37
C LEU A 45 -19.53 11.98 0.70
N LEU A 46 -18.53 11.39 1.36
CA LEU A 46 -18.75 10.42 2.44
C LEU A 46 -18.92 11.07 3.82
N ALA A 47 -18.90 12.41 3.91
CA ALA A 47 -18.87 13.16 5.17
C ALA A 47 -17.77 12.64 6.14
N ALA A 48 -16.65 12.16 5.59
CA ALA A 48 -15.56 11.58 6.35
C ALA A 48 -14.58 12.68 6.79
N ALA A 49 -14.25 12.70 8.08
CA ALA A 49 -13.26 13.63 8.61
C ALA A 49 -11.90 13.44 7.91
N LYS A 50 -11.25 14.57 7.53
CA LYS A 50 -9.86 14.55 7.08
C LYS A 50 -9.02 14.01 8.25
N PRO A 51 -8.12 13.03 8.04
CA PRO A 51 -7.17 12.68 9.07
C PRO A 51 -6.40 13.94 9.43
N GLU A 52 -6.47 14.38 10.67
CA GLU A 52 -5.52 15.36 11.18
C GLU A 52 -4.13 14.77 10.95
N ASP A 53 -3.23 15.55 10.34
CA ASP A 53 -1.81 15.23 10.31
C ASP A 53 -1.34 15.28 11.74
N GLN A 54 -1.56 14.18 12.47
CA GLN A 54 -1.01 13.98 13.78
C GLN A 54 0.50 14.06 13.55
N PRO A 55 1.19 15.09 14.06
CA PRO A 55 2.64 15.08 13.98
C PRO A 55 3.03 13.82 14.71
N ALA A 56 3.53 12.84 13.97
CA ALA A 56 4.20 11.72 14.57
C ALA A 56 5.35 12.34 15.35
N SER A 57 5.12 12.56 16.65
CA SER A 57 6.13 12.80 17.66
C SER A 57 6.97 11.52 17.75
N ALA A 58 7.69 11.26 16.67
CA ALA A 58 8.76 10.32 16.62
C ALA A 58 10.00 11.20 16.67
N ALA A 59 10.43 11.49 17.90
CA ALA A 59 11.80 11.92 18.14
C ALA A 59 12.70 11.09 17.22
N ALA A 60 13.30 11.75 16.23
CA ALA A 60 14.11 11.13 15.21
C ALA A 60 15.39 10.66 15.90
N ASN A 61 15.35 9.46 16.46
CA ASN A 61 16.55 8.77 16.90
C ASN A 61 17.30 8.38 15.61
N PRO A 62 18.49 8.96 15.33
CA PRO A 62 19.22 8.76 14.08
C PRO A 62 19.74 7.32 13.89
N ASN A 63 19.51 6.44 14.86
CA ASN A 63 19.99 5.06 14.87
C ASN A 63 18.90 4.01 14.59
N ARG A 64 17.77 4.40 13.97
CA ARG A 64 16.75 3.43 13.54
C ARG A 64 17.19 2.74 12.25
N PRO A 65 17.13 1.39 12.18
CA PRO A 65 17.48 0.68 10.96
C PRO A 65 16.57 1.11 9.81
N ALA A 66 17.16 1.35 8.64
CA ALA A 66 16.45 1.59 7.41
C ALA A 66 16.30 0.27 6.64
N CYS A 67 15.19 0.12 5.92
CA CYS A 67 14.95 -1.04 5.07
C CYS A 67 15.98 -1.06 3.92
N PRO A 68 16.77 -2.14 3.74
CA PRO A 68 17.79 -2.21 2.69
C PRO A 68 17.22 -2.19 1.27
N CYS A 69 15.92 -2.45 1.09
CA CYS A 69 15.29 -2.48 -0.24
C CYS A 69 14.68 -1.14 -0.68
N CYS A 70 14.20 -0.32 0.27
CA CYS A 70 13.43 0.90 -0.07
C CYS A 70 13.78 2.12 0.77
N GLY A 71 14.74 2.01 1.72
CA GLY A 71 15.08 3.10 2.64
C GLY A 71 13.98 3.43 3.66
N GLY A 72 12.89 2.67 3.70
CA GLY A 72 11.79 2.86 4.63
C GLY A 72 12.22 2.70 6.10
N ARG A 73 11.52 3.39 7.01
CA ARG A 73 11.82 3.35 8.45
C ARG A 73 11.42 2.00 9.05
N MET A 74 12.34 1.32 9.74
CA MET A 74 12.01 0.13 10.54
C MET A 74 11.79 0.50 12.01
N ILE A 75 10.92 -0.27 12.68
CA ILE A 75 10.61 -0.11 14.10
C ILE A 75 10.90 -1.45 14.79
N ILE A 76 11.76 -1.42 15.82
CA ILE A 76 12.00 -2.59 16.66
C ILE A 76 10.80 -2.74 17.59
N ILE A 77 10.07 -3.86 17.45
CA ILE A 77 8.88 -4.18 18.24
C ILE A 77 9.24 -4.87 19.56
N GLU A 78 10.34 -5.64 19.60
CA GLU A 78 10.86 -6.31 20.80
C GLU A 78 12.35 -6.67 20.59
N VAL A 79 13.12 -6.70 21.68
CA VAL A 79 14.47 -7.28 21.73
C VAL A 79 14.46 -8.38 22.77
N PHE A 80 14.89 -9.59 22.41
CA PHE A 80 14.89 -10.75 23.30
C PHE A 80 16.28 -11.41 23.34
N ALA A 81 16.62 -12.01 24.49
CA ALA A 81 17.87 -12.73 24.66
C ALA A 81 17.88 -14.02 23.82
N ARG A 82 19.07 -14.52 23.48
CA ARG A 82 19.22 -15.78 22.76
C ARG A 82 18.57 -16.92 23.58
N GLY A 83 17.63 -17.64 22.98
CA GLY A 83 16.88 -18.72 23.63
C GLY A 83 15.60 -18.28 24.35
N ALA A 84 15.31 -16.99 24.42
CA ALA A 84 14.04 -16.49 24.94
C ALA A 84 12.93 -16.49 23.86
N THR A 85 11.70 -16.75 24.27
CA THR A 85 10.51 -16.62 23.42
C THR A 85 10.06 -15.16 23.34
N PRO A 86 9.83 -14.61 22.13
CA PRO A 86 9.24 -13.28 21.98
C PRO A 86 7.87 -13.20 22.68
N ARG A 87 7.61 -12.11 23.39
CA ARG A 87 6.34 -11.85 24.09
C ARG A 87 5.39 -10.97 23.29
N TYR A 88 5.88 -10.32 22.23
CA TYR A 88 5.06 -9.47 21.38
C TYR A 88 3.97 -10.29 20.69
N GLN A 89 2.73 -10.01 21.05
CA GLN A 89 1.57 -10.42 20.28
C GLN A 89 1.22 -9.27 19.34
N PRO A 90 1.21 -9.49 18.00
CA PRO A 90 0.66 -8.52 17.09
C PRO A 90 -0.76 -8.20 17.54
N THR A 91 -1.04 -6.93 17.85
CA THR A 91 -2.44 -6.50 17.95
C THR A 91 -3.11 -6.93 16.66
N ALA A 92 -4.20 -7.69 16.75
CA ALA A 92 -4.97 -8.11 15.59
C ALA A 92 -5.07 -6.90 14.66
N PRO A 93 -4.68 -7.02 13.38
CA PRO A 93 -4.67 -5.86 12.52
C PRO A 93 -6.07 -5.29 12.58
N THR A 94 -6.19 -4.05 13.08
CA THR A 94 -7.30 -3.21 12.63
C THR A 94 -7.20 -3.32 11.13
N ASN A 95 -8.23 -3.88 10.51
CA ASN A 95 -8.27 -4.13 9.09
C ASN A 95 -8.30 -2.74 8.41
N ARG A 96 -7.16 -2.05 8.45
CA ARG A 96 -6.88 -0.87 7.66
C ARG A 96 -6.83 -1.46 6.29
N ILE A 97 -7.95 -1.31 5.59
CA ILE A 97 -8.09 -1.57 4.17
C ILE A 97 -6.90 -0.85 3.52
N ARG A 98 -5.78 -1.57 3.36
CA ARG A 98 -4.65 -1.11 2.60
C ARG A 98 -5.09 -1.38 1.17
N ILE A 99 -5.67 -0.33 0.59
CA ILE A 99 -5.92 -0.29 -0.83
C ILE A 99 -4.53 -0.33 -1.45
N ASP A 100 -4.18 -1.51 -1.96
CA ASP A 100 -2.98 -1.71 -2.75
C ASP A 100 -3.05 -0.75 -3.93
N THR A 101 -2.22 0.30 -3.89
CA THR A 101 -2.10 1.28 -4.97
C THR A 101 -1.26 0.75 -6.13
N SER A 102 -1.02 -0.58 -6.15
CA SER A 102 -1.10 -1.55 -7.26
C SER A 102 -1.68 -1.11 -8.61
#